data_AF-A0A1F3V1W4-F1
#
_entry.id   AF-A0A1F3V1W4-F1
#
_cell.length_a   1.000
_cell.length_b   1.000
_cell.length_c   1.000
_cell.angle_alpha   90.00
_cell.angle_beta   90.00
_cell.angle_gamma   90.00
#
_symmetry.space_group_name_H-M   'P 1'
#
loop_
_entity.id
_entity.type
_entity.pdbx_description
1 polymer ?
#
loop_
_entity_poly.entity_id
_entity_poly.type
_entity_poly.pdbx_seq_one_letter_code
_entity_poly.pdbx_strand_id
1 'polypeptide(L)'
;MKKILGMMLLTLLVMPFAYAGDEEHALTDITGVNLQLKAFDHAFAGSIGNSAVWGFLDEASFTSELIVRKYQQTIKATFKKVDNRIGGVITRMDGERTVETNIYVKGINAEQKQIMLSIDNEDVLVTLDNKDFQEGHFLDTTFSATLKGKQVSFNYKGAACFGLAMHFSMMIFGAMAY
;
A
#
# COMPACT_ATOMS: atom_id res chain seq x y z
N MET A 1 3.96 -64.38 30.68
CA MET A 1 2.85 -64.28 29.72
C MET A 1 1.76 -63.39 30.29
N LYS A 2 1.57 -62.19 29.72
CA LYS A 2 0.29 -61.46 29.57
C LYS A 2 0.60 -60.14 28.87
N LYS A 3 0.33 -60.12 27.56
CA LYS A 3 0.40 -58.95 26.69
C LYS A 3 -0.79 -58.06 27.06
N ILE A 4 -0.56 -56.81 27.48
CA ILE A 4 -1.62 -55.79 27.48
C ILE A 4 -1.23 -54.77 26.42
N LEU A 5 -1.95 -54.95 25.32
CA LEU A 5 -2.05 -54.12 24.13
C LEU A 5 -2.63 -52.77 24.56
N GLY A 6 -1.74 -51.80 24.81
CA GLY A 6 -2.08 -50.41 25.09
C GLY A 6 -2.49 -49.71 23.81
N MET A 7 -3.79 -49.53 23.68
CA MET A 7 -4.53 -48.94 22.58
C MET A 7 -3.89 -47.65 22.05
N MET A 8 -3.53 -47.70 20.77
CA MET A 8 -3.05 -46.61 19.92
C MET A 8 -4.17 -45.55 19.82
N LEU A 9 -4.09 -44.49 20.63
CA LEU A 9 -4.94 -43.32 20.46
C LEU A 9 -4.30 -42.43 19.38
N LEU A 10 -4.55 -42.80 18.12
CA LEU A 10 -4.27 -41.94 16.98
C LEU A 10 -5.28 -40.79 17.01
N THR A 11 -4.95 -39.73 17.75
CA THR A 11 -5.66 -38.46 17.66
C THR A 11 -5.48 -37.94 16.24
N LEU A 12 -6.51 -38.13 15.42
CA LEU A 12 -6.67 -37.37 14.18
C LEU A 12 -6.56 -35.88 14.54
N LEU A 13 -5.43 -35.28 14.18
CA LEU A 13 -5.34 -33.85 13.94
C LEU A 13 -6.29 -33.56 12.77
N VAL A 14 -7.57 -33.35 13.09
CA VAL A 14 -8.45 -32.59 12.21
C VAL A 14 -7.94 -31.16 12.35
N MET A 15 -6.90 -30.80 11.60
CA MET A 15 -6.66 -29.40 11.34
C MET A 15 -7.95 -28.90 10.70
N PRO A 16 -8.67 -27.94 11.29
CA PRO A 16 -9.59 -27.18 10.49
C PRO A 16 -8.71 -26.59 9.39
N PHE A 17 -8.92 -27.04 8.15
CA PHE A 17 -8.60 -26.20 7.02
C PHE A 17 -9.35 -24.92 7.31
N ALA A 18 -8.63 -23.94 7.87
CA ALA A 18 -9.14 -22.60 8.01
C ALA A 18 -9.65 -22.28 6.61
N TYR A 19 -10.96 -22.10 6.54
CA TYR A 19 -11.64 -21.58 5.38
C TYR A 19 -10.76 -20.42 4.88
N ALA A 20 -10.07 -20.63 3.77
CA ALA A 20 -9.75 -19.53 2.88
C ALA A 20 -11.14 -19.11 2.39
N GLY A 21 -11.82 -18.28 3.20
CA GLY A 21 -12.94 -17.53 2.69
C GLY A 21 -12.42 -16.85 1.45
N ASP A 22 -13.12 -17.06 0.33
CA ASP A 22 -13.05 -16.09 -0.76
C ASP A 22 -13.29 -14.73 -0.10
N GLU A 23 -12.20 -14.01 0.18
CA GLU A 23 -12.30 -12.59 0.43
C GLU A 23 -12.88 -12.06 -0.87
N GLU A 24 -14.14 -11.66 -0.83
CA GLU A 24 -14.82 -11.14 -1.99
C GLU A 24 -14.09 -9.84 -2.37
N HIS A 25 -13.10 -9.95 -3.25
CA HIS A 25 -12.24 -8.85 -3.68
C HIS A 25 -13.04 -7.94 -4.62
N ALA A 26 -14.03 -7.23 -4.07
CA ALA A 26 -14.82 -6.30 -4.83
C ALA A 26 -13.94 -5.16 -5.36
N LEU A 27 -14.28 -4.67 -6.55
CA LEU A 27 -13.66 -3.47 -7.08
C LEU A 27 -14.05 -2.28 -6.18
N THR A 28 -13.06 -1.63 -5.59
CA THR A 28 -13.25 -0.54 -4.62
C THR A 28 -12.80 0.80 -5.18
N ASP A 29 -13.37 1.88 -4.65
CA ASP A 29 -13.01 3.24 -5.07
C ASP A 29 -11.86 3.80 -4.21
N ILE A 30 -10.92 4.48 -4.88
CA ILE A 30 -10.01 5.44 -4.24
C ILE A 30 -10.30 6.81 -4.84
N THR A 31 -10.73 7.76 -4.02
CA THR A 31 -11.16 9.08 -4.49
C THR A 31 -10.53 10.20 -3.69
N GLY A 32 -10.26 11.34 -4.33
CA GLY A 32 -9.69 12.51 -3.69
C GLY A 32 -9.73 13.72 -4.61
N VAL A 33 -9.19 14.85 -4.16
CA VAL A 33 -9.12 16.05 -5.01
C VAL A 33 -8.20 15.76 -6.20
N ASN A 34 -8.74 15.83 -7.42
CA ASN A 34 -8.06 15.45 -8.66
C ASN A 34 -7.54 14.00 -8.65
N LEU A 35 -8.19 13.08 -7.92
CA LEU A 35 -7.82 11.67 -7.88
C LEU A 35 -9.07 10.82 -8.05
N GLN A 36 -9.03 9.90 -9.02
CA GLN A 36 -10.09 8.92 -9.25
C GLN A 36 -9.47 7.61 -9.69
N LEU A 37 -9.40 6.65 -8.78
CA LEU A 37 -8.84 5.32 -9.01
C LEU A 37 -9.86 4.25 -8.64
N LYS A 38 -9.67 3.08 -9.23
CA LYS A 38 -10.26 1.83 -8.76
C LYS A 38 -9.16 0.95 -8.20
N ALA A 39 -9.45 0.23 -7.13
CA ALA A 39 -8.57 -0.78 -6.56
C ALA A 39 -9.23 -2.15 -6.66
N PHE A 40 -8.42 -3.15 -6.95
CA PHE A 40 -8.80 -4.55 -6.91
C PHE A 40 -7.63 -5.27 -6.25
N ASP A 41 -7.91 -5.93 -5.12
CA ASP A 41 -6.87 -6.58 -4.33
C ASP A 41 -5.72 -5.59 -3.99
N HIS A 42 -4.46 -5.98 -4.15
CA HIS A 42 -3.28 -5.17 -3.85
C HIS A 42 -2.88 -4.24 -5.01
N ALA A 43 -3.78 -3.97 -5.96
CA ALA A 43 -3.54 -3.13 -7.13
C ALA A 43 -4.55 -1.98 -7.27
N PHE A 44 -4.15 -0.90 -7.93
CA PHE A 44 -5.01 0.21 -8.31
C PHE A 44 -4.68 0.75 -9.70
N ALA A 45 -5.67 1.38 -10.34
CA ALA A 45 -5.48 2.12 -11.58
C ALA A 45 -6.49 3.27 -11.72
N GLY A 46 -6.13 4.32 -12.45
CA GLY A 46 -7.02 5.44 -12.75
C GLY A 46 -6.27 6.73 -13.06
N SER A 47 -6.75 7.86 -12.54
CA SER A 47 -6.12 9.17 -12.74
C SER A 47 -5.71 9.86 -11.43
N ILE A 48 -4.57 10.55 -11.50
CA ILE A 48 -4.10 11.53 -10.51
C ILE A 48 -3.69 12.80 -11.27
N GLY A 49 -4.42 13.89 -11.04
CA GLY A 49 -4.33 15.11 -11.85
C GLY A 49 -4.57 14.80 -13.32
N ASN A 50 -3.61 15.20 -14.16
CA ASN A 50 -3.64 14.96 -15.61
C ASN A 50 -2.83 13.72 -16.03
N SER A 51 -2.62 12.77 -15.11
CA SER A 51 -1.81 11.58 -15.36
C SER A 51 -2.63 10.32 -15.20
N ALA A 52 -2.42 9.32 -16.07
CA ALA A 52 -2.94 7.98 -15.85
C ALA A 52 -1.94 7.20 -14.99
N VAL A 53 -2.41 6.57 -13.92
CA VAL A 53 -1.58 5.86 -12.95
C VAL A 53 -2.03 4.41 -12.83
N TRP A 54 -1.06 3.55 -12.56
CA TRP A 54 -1.25 2.16 -12.19
C TRP A 54 -0.26 1.83 -11.07
N GLY A 55 -0.71 1.18 -10.01
CA GLY A 55 0.16 0.69 -8.94
C GLY A 55 -0.25 -0.69 -8.47
N PHE A 56 0.70 -1.50 -8.02
CA PHE A 56 0.40 -2.76 -7.36
C PHE A 56 1.47 -3.12 -6.33
N LEU A 57 1.08 -3.85 -5.30
CA LEU A 57 1.96 -4.51 -4.34
C LEU A 57 1.97 -6.01 -4.64
N ASP A 58 3.15 -6.55 -4.91
CA ASP A 58 3.41 -7.99 -4.85
C ASP A 58 3.68 -8.37 -3.39
N GLU A 59 2.71 -9.01 -2.76
CA GLU A 59 2.81 -9.43 -1.36
C GLU A 59 3.91 -10.47 -1.12
N ALA A 60 4.19 -11.34 -2.11
CA ALA A 60 5.16 -12.42 -1.94
C ALA A 60 6.59 -11.87 -1.79
N SER A 61 6.90 -10.80 -2.53
CA SER A 61 8.20 -10.12 -2.46
C SER A 61 8.19 -8.83 -1.64
N PHE A 62 7.03 -8.43 -1.12
CA PHE A 62 6.78 -7.15 -0.45
C PHE A 62 7.36 -5.95 -1.23
N THR A 63 7.14 -5.99 -2.55
CA THR A 63 7.62 -5.00 -3.51
C THR A 63 6.42 -4.40 -4.22
N SER A 64 6.36 -3.08 -4.33
CA SER A 64 5.32 -2.42 -5.10
C SER A 64 5.88 -1.68 -6.30
N GLU A 65 5.14 -1.66 -7.40
CA GLU A 65 5.49 -0.88 -8.58
C GLU A 65 4.44 0.19 -8.85
N LEU A 66 4.91 1.36 -9.24
CA LEU A 66 4.10 2.48 -9.71
C LEU A 66 4.47 2.79 -11.16
N ILE A 67 3.47 2.85 -12.01
CA ILE A 67 3.59 3.30 -13.40
C ILE A 67 2.73 4.55 -13.56
N VAL A 68 3.32 5.61 -14.11
CA VAL A 68 2.57 6.81 -14.45
C VAL A 68 2.82 7.25 -15.88
N ARG A 69 1.73 7.52 -16.61
CA ARG A 69 1.74 8.08 -17.96
C ARG A 69 1.39 9.56 -17.89
N LYS A 70 2.34 10.43 -18.28
CA LYS A 70 2.18 11.89 -18.27
C LYS A 70 2.94 12.51 -19.44
N TYR A 71 2.27 13.32 -20.26
CA TYR A 71 2.88 14.07 -21.38
C TYR A 71 3.89 13.27 -22.23
N GLN A 72 3.46 12.10 -22.74
CA GLN A 72 4.26 11.15 -23.54
C GLN A 72 5.36 10.37 -22.80
N GLN A 73 5.58 10.64 -21.51
CA GLN A 73 6.50 9.88 -20.67
C GLN A 73 5.78 8.74 -19.96
N THR A 74 6.47 7.61 -19.84
CA THR A 74 6.07 6.51 -18.94
C THR A 74 7.12 6.45 -17.83
N ILE A 75 6.71 6.87 -16.65
CA ILE A 75 7.52 6.83 -15.43
C ILE A 75 7.25 5.49 -14.76
N LYS A 76 8.29 4.76 -14.37
CA LYS A 76 8.19 3.53 -13.60
C LYS A 76 9.05 3.65 -12.35
N ALA A 77 8.48 3.29 -11.20
CA ALA A 77 9.18 3.27 -9.93
C ALA A 77 8.88 1.96 -9.21
N THR A 78 9.89 1.39 -8.59
CA THR A 78 9.78 0.18 -7.77
C THR A 78 10.13 0.55 -6.33
N PHE A 79 9.24 0.24 -5.40
CA PHE A 79 9.43 0.42 -3.96
C PHE A 79 9.62 -0.94 -3.32
N LYS A 80 10.76 -1.14 -2.68
CA LYS A 80 11.12 -2.42 -2.05
C LYS A 80 12.00 -2.16 -0.84
N LYS A 81 12.30 -3.22 -0.10
CA LYS A 81 13.33 -3.16 0.94
C LYS A 81 14.71 -2.95 0.31
N VAL A 82 15.40 -1.90 0.74
CA VAL A 82 16.80 -1.58 0.45
C VAL A 82 17.49 -1.33 1.78
N ASP A 83 18.44 -2.19 2.14
CA ASP A 83 19.05 -2.26 3.47
C ASP A 83 17.97 -2.40 4.57
N ASN A 84 17.89 -1.41 5.47
CA ASN A 84 16.94 -1.36 6.57
C ASN A 84 15.76 -0.40 6.30
N ARG A 85 15.55 0.01 5.05
CA ARG A 85 14.48 0.93 4.66
C ARG A 85 13.62 0.32 3.56
N ILE A 86 12.36 0.71 3.50
CA ILE A 86 11.47 0.39 2.39
C ILE A 86 11.25 1.67 1.62
N GLY A 87 11.44 1.64 0.30
CA GLY A 87 11.32 2.84 -0.52
C GLY A 87 11.82 2.64 -1.94
N GLY A 88 11.92 3.73 -2.66
CA GLY A 88 12.32 3.76 -4.06
C GLY A 88 12.52 5.18 -4.57
N VAL A 89 12.87 5.28 -5.85
CA VAL A 89 13.08 6.55 -6.54
C VAL A 89 12.13 6.63 -7.72
N ILE A 90 11.40 7.75 -7.81
CA ILE A 90 10.60 8.09 -8.98
C ILE A 90 11.47 8.95 -9.89
N THR A 91 11.85 8.41 -11.05
CA THR A 91 12.68 9.11 -12.03
C THR A 91 11.84 9.58 -13.21
N ARG A 92 11.92 10.87 -13.55
CA ARG A 92 11.24 11.47 -14.71
C ARG A 92 12.18 12.33 -15.54
N MET A 93 11.74 12.69 -16.74
CA MET A 93 12.41 13.70 -17.56
C MET A 93 11.68 15.04 -17.45
N ASP A 94 12.44 16.12 -17.27
CA ASP A 94 12.00 17.51 -17.39
C ASP A 94 12.84 18.17 -18.51
N GLY A 95 12.30 18.13 -19.72
CA GLY A 95 13.07 18.39 -20.94
C GLY A 95 14.20 17.35 -21.10
N GLU A 96 15.44 17.83 -21.10
CA GLU A 96 16.64 16.99 -21.18
C GLU A 96 17.18 16.57 -19.80
N ARG A 97 16.59 17.08 -18.71
CA ARG A 97 17.08 16.82 -17.36
C ARG A 97 16.36 15.63 -16.75
N THR A 98 17.11 14.76 -16.11
CA THR A 98 16.56 13.74 -15.22
C THR A 98 16.25 14.37 -13.87
N VAL A 99 15.03 14.17 -13.37
CA VAL A 99 14.58 14.59 -12.04
C VAL A 99 14.19 13.36 -11.25
N GLU A 100 14.70 13.25 -10.03
CA GLU A 100 14.45 12.14 -9.12
C GLU A 100 13.67 12.63 -7.91
N THR A 101 12.68 11.84 -7.49
CA THR A 101 11.97 12.01 -6.22
C THR A 101 12.19 10.77 -5.37
N ASN A 102 12.87 10.94 -4.24
CA ASN A 102 13.20 9.87 -3.31
C ASN A 102 12.06 9.66 -2.33
N ILE A 103 11.61 8.42 -2.12
CA ILE A 103 10.52 8.11 -1.20
C ILE A 103 10.90 6.92 -0.35
N TYR A 104 10.91 7.11 0.98
CA TYR A 104 11.22 6.06 1.94
C TYR A 104 10.28 6.07 3.13
N VAL A 105 9.95 4.91 3.66
CA VAL A 105 9.24 4.77 4.94
C VAL A 105 10.25 4.95 6.07
N LYS A 106 9.98 5.91 6.97
CA LYS A 106 10.76 6.12 8.19
C LYS A 106 10.20 5.34 9.38
N GLY A 107 8.89 5.09 9.39
CA GLY A 107 8.25 4.34 10.45
C GLY A 107 6.74 4.33 10.34
N ILE A 108 6.12 3.50 11.17
CA ILE A 108 4.67 3.38 11.31
C ILE A 108 4.36 3.51 12.80
N ASN A 109 3.38 4.34 13.14
CA ASN A 109 2.80 4.39 14.47
C ASN A 109 1.35 3.91 14.37
N ALA A 110 1.13 2.63 14.69
CA ALA A 110 -0.18 2.00 14.61
C ALA A 110 -1.19 2.61 15.59
N GLU A 111 -0.75 2.91 16.82
CA GLU A 111 -1.60 3.50 17.87
C GLU A 111 -2.12 4.89 17.46
N GLN A 112 -1.25 5.69 16.84
CA GLN A 112 -1.61 7.02 16.36
C GLN A 112 -2.16 7.03 14.93
N LYS A 113 -2.28 5.85 14.29
CA LYS A 113 -2.74 5.67 12.91
C LYS A 113 -1.95 6.55 11.93
N GLN A 114 -0.63 6.47 12.01
CA GLN A 114 0.29 7.31 11.26
C GLN A 114 1.34 6.49 10.50
N ILE A 115 1.67 6.95 9.30
CA ILE A 115 2.78 6.44 8.49
C ILE A 115 3.71 7.63 8.22
N MET A 116 4.98 7.50 8.59
CA MET A 116 5.98 8.52 8.35
C MET A 116 6.74 8.19 7.08
N LEU A 117 6.60 9.03 6.06
CA LEU A 117 7.38 8.97 4.83
C LEU A 117 8.50 10.01 4.87
N SER A 118 9.55 9.78 4.10
CA SER A 118 10.55 10.76 3.71
C SER A 118 10.42 10.96 2.21
N ILE A 119 10.01 12.15 1.78
CA ILE A 119 9.93 12.52 0.36
C ILE A 119 10.96 13.61 0.10
N ASP A 120 11.97 13.33 -0.73
CA ASP A 120 13.11 14.24 -0.99
C ASP A 120 13.81 14.74 0.29
N ASN A 121 13.93 13.85 1.28
CA ASN A 121 14.45 14.11 2.63
C ASN A 121 13.58 15.00 3.52
N GLU A 122 12.36 15.37 3.09
CA GLU A 122 11.36 16.00 3.94
C GLU A 122 10.49 14.95 4.62
N ASP A 123 10.24 15.13 5.92
CA ASP A 123 9.35 14.24 6.67
C ASP A 123 7.89 14.56 6.34
N VAL A 124 7.20 13.56 5.80
CA VAL A 124 5.79 13.63 5.43
C VAL A 124 5.00 12.69 6.33
N LEU A 125 4.22 13.28 7.24
CA LEU A 125 3.31 12.53 8.09
C LEU A 125 2.01 12.23 7.34
N VAL A 126 1.74 10.95 7.11
CA VAL A 126 0.47 10.46 6.59
C VAL A 126 -0.40 10.06 7.78
N THR A 127 -1.57 10.68 7.92
CA THR A 127 -2.58 10.33 8.93
C THR A 127 -3.67 9.48 8.32
N LEU A 128 -4.06 8.41 9.02
CA LEU A 128 -5.12 7.50 8.61
C LEU A 128 -6.35 7.76 9.47
N ASP A 129 -7.42 8.23 8.84
CA ASP A 129 -8.74 8.37 9.44
C ASP A 129 -9.67 7.29 8.86
N ASN A 130 -9.82 6.20 9.60
CA ASN A 130 -10.61 5.04 9.22
C ASN A 130 -11.90 4.98 10.02
N LYS A 131 -12.96 4.50 9.35
CA LYS A 131 -14.27 4.31 9.99
C LYS A 131 -14.19 3.25 11.08
N ASP A 132 -13.47 2.16 10.81
CA ASP A 132 -13.32 1.04 11.75
C ASP A 132 -12.03 0.25 11.49
N PHE A 133 -11.57 -0.50 12.48
CA PHE A 133 -10.44 -1.43 12.39
C PHE A 133 -10.88 -2.83 12.79
N GLN A 134 -10.99 -3.74 11.82
CA GLN A 134 -11.48 -5.10 12.01
C GLN A 134 -10.52 -6.09 11.37
N GLU A 135 -10.24 -7.20 12.05
CA GLU A 135 -9.45 -8.32 11.51
C GLU A 135 -8.09 -7.89 10.91
N GLY A 136 -7.43 -6.90 11.51
CA GLY A 136 -6.14 -6.39 11.03
C GLY A 136 -6.22 -5.38 9.87
N HIS A 137 -7.43 -4.97 9.49
CA HIS A 137 -7.68 -4.08 8.35
C HIS A 137 -8.33 -2.76 8.78
N PHE A 138 -7.88 -1.68 8.17
CA PHE A 138 -8.55 -0.40 8.20
C PHE A 138 -9.67 -0.37 7.17
N LEU A 139 -10.89 -0.02 7.59
CA LEU A 139 -12.07 0.06 6.72
C LEU A 139 -12.40 1.51 6.38
N ASP A 140 -12.72 1.78 5.11
CA ASP A 140 -13.15 3.10 4.61
C ASP A 140 -12.18 4.21 5.04
N THR A 141 -10.91 4.09 4.66
CA THR A 141 -9.82 4.89 5.23
C THR A 141 -9.48 6.11 4.41
N THR A 142 -9.48 7.27 5.04
CA THR A 142 -8.95 8.51 4.47
C THR A 142 -7.48 8.66 4.86
N PHE A 143 -6.63 8.73 3.86
CA PHE A 143 -5.20 9.02 3.97
C PHE A 143 -5.01 10.51 3.70
N SER A 144 -4.37 11.23 4.62
CA SER A 144 -4.10 12.66 4.47
C SER A 144 -2.63 12.98 4.77
N ALA A 145 -2.06 13.91 4.03
CA ALA A 145 -0.70 14.41 4.24
C ALA A 145 -0.58 15.87 3.80
N THR A 146 0.50 16.54 4.19
CA THR A 146 0.87 17.85 3.66
C THR A 146 2.08 17.69 2.75
N LEU A 147 1.92 18.01 1.47
CA LEU A 147 2.99 18.00 0.48
C LEU A 147 3.27 19.43 0.01
N LYS A 148 4.51 19.91 0.15
CA LYS A 148 4.92 21.27 -0.28
C LYS A 148 3.96 22.37 0.22
N GLY A 149 3.54 22.26 1.47
CA GLY A 149 2.60 23.19 2.13
C GLY A 149 1.13 23.05 1.73
N LYS A 150 0.76 22.05 0.91
CA LYS A 150 -0.62 21.79 0.51
C LYS A 150 -1.13 20.51 1.13
N GLN A 151 -2.30 20.58 1.76
CA GLN A 151 -2.98 19.38 2.22
C GLN A 151 -3.48 18.58 1.01
N VAL A 152 -3.18 17.29 0.99
CA VAL A 152 -3.68 16.33 0.01
C VAL A 152 -4.27 15.15 0.75
N SER A 153 -5.32 14.55 0.18
CA SER A 153 -5.94 13.38 0.76
C SER A 153 -6.61 12.52 -0.30
N PHE A 154 -6.76 11.24 0.03
CA PHE A 154 -7.59 10.30 -0.70
C PHE A 154 -8.31 9.36 0.27
N ASN A 155 -9.52 8.94 -0.10
CA ASN A 155 -10.31 7.99 0.63
C ASN A 155 -10.36 6.66 -0.13
N TYR A 156 -9.97 5.59 0.55
CA TYR A 156 -10.04 4.21 0.07
C TYR A 156 -11.27 3.52 0.67
N LYS A 157 -12.21 3.10 -0.16
CA LYS A 157 -13.48 2.46 0.23
C LYS A 157 -13.37 0.95 0.50
N GLY A 158 -12.16 0.43 0.65
CA GLY A 158 -11.91 -0.98 0.90
C GLY A 158 -11.32 -1.25 2.29
N ALA A 159 -10.87 -2.49 2.47
CA ALA A 159 -10.13 -2.94 3.63
C ALA A 159 -8.62 -2.88 3.32
N ALA A 160 -7.84 -2.14 4.11
CA ALA A 160 -6.39 -2.06 3.95
C ALA A 160 -5.68 -2.60 5.18
N CYS A 161 -4.86 -3.64 5.01
CA CYS A 161 -3.89 -4.00 6.05
C CYS A 161 -2.80 -2.91 6.16
N PHE A 162 -2.01 -2.93 7.23
CA PHE A 162 -0.93 -1.95 7.40
C PHE A 162 0.10 -1.96 6.25
N GLY A 163 0.45 -3.13 5.73
CA GLY A 163 1.38 -3.27 4.61
C GLY A 163 0.84 -2.58 3.36
N LEU A 164 -0.40 -2.89 2.99
CA LEU A 164 -1.09 -2.26 1.87
C LEU A 164 -1.21 -0.75 2.07
N ALA A 165 -1.65 -0.30 3.24
CA ALA A 165 -1.76 1.11 3.60
C ALA A 165 -0.43 1.86 3.43
N MET A 166 0.68 1.26 3.84
CA MET A 166 2.03 1.80 3.66
C MET A 166 2.43 1.89 2.19
N HIS A 167 2.25 0.82 1.42
CA HIS A 167 2.62 0.80 -0.01
C HIS A 167 1.74 1.74 -0.84
N PHE A 168 0.43 1.76 -0.60
CA PHE A 168 -0.48 2.72 -1.25
C PHE A 168 -0.12 4.16 -0.90
N SER A 169 0.25 4.44 0.35
CA SER A 169 0.73 5.77 0.74
C SER A 169 1.97 6.18 -0.04
N MET A 170 2.99 5.31 -0.14
CA MET A 170 4.19 5.61 -0.93
C MET A 170 3.87 5.87 -2.40
N MET A 171 3.08 5.00 -3.02
CA MET A 171 2.78 5.10 -4.46
C MET A 171 1.91 6.32 -4.78
N ILE A 172 0.82 6.54 -4.03
CA ILE A 172 -0.16 7.59 -4.33
C ILE A 172 0.40 8.96 -3.95
N PHE A 173 0.95 9.14 -2.75
CA PHE A 173 1.58 10.43 -2.40
C PHE A 173 2.83 10.68 -3.22
N GLY A 174 3.58 9.64 -3.58
CA GLY A 174 4.67 9.74 -4.53
C GLY A 174 4.21 10.28 -5.88
N ALA A 175 3.12 9.73 -6.43
CA ALA A 175 2.51 10.20 -7.67
C ALA A 175 1.99 11.65 -7.60
N MET A 176 1.59 12.12 -6.41
CA MET A 176 1.15 13.49 -6.18
C MET A 176 2.32 14.48 -5.97
N ALA A 177 3.44 14.01 -5.42
CA ALA A 177 4.56 14.85 -5.02
C ALA A 177 5.48 15.25 -6.19
N TYR A 178 5.49 14.46 -7.25
CA TYR A 178 6.41 14.60 -8.37
C TYR A 178 5.89 15.60 -9.42
#